data_AF-A0A3Q9WPP6-F1
#
_entry.id   AF-A0A3Q9WPP6-F1
#
_cell.length_a   1.000
_cell.length_b   1.000
_cell.length_c   1.000
_cell.angle_alpha   90.00
_cell.angle_beta   90.00
_cell.angle_gamma   90.00
#
_symmetry.space_group_name_H-M   'P 1'
#
loop_
_entity.id
_entity.type
_entity.pdbx_description
1 polymer ?
#
loop_
_entity_poly.entity_id
_entity_poly.type
_entity_poly.pdbx_seq_one_letter_code
_entity_poly.pdbx_strand_id
1 'polypeptide(L)'
;MAKNRNLRGRGVLAARLDDDLKERLRAAVVDPHLLLAGKAALAAALAWTFALAIPGEASRYPYYAPLGALLAMYPTVAGTLKSGLQTVAGLTIGIVLAHIAVWAGDPNWVTIAFVVGARVLLAGPLKRTAGGGSGIASAGLFVLVIGNDNLGYSLGYFVQTVVGVGVGVAVSALILPPLNLDDAVGQMSRLRRTAARQLQEMGEALEEDWPADDPRWPERRNDLTASARNAREALQFADESRKGNLRRRFHPHDARRDHRHVEVLETVATHTLNITNMLQDALHGTSREHPLPAAVRPTLRQAFTAVGDVLDLWTVEDIDSEALRVAERSLKELEITAYESSSKEVPFGAAAAIGMNLHRILQTVAQDQRIDGAD
;
A
#
# COMPACT_ATOMS: atom_id res chain seq x y z
N MET A 1 -58.36 5.25 -32.60
CA MET A 1 -57.25 4.51 -31.95
C MET A 1 -55.96 5.32 -32.09
N ALA A 2 -55.03 5.24 -31.13
CA ALA A 2 -53.69 5.88 -31.13
C ALA A 2 -53.57 7.32 -30.58
N LYS A 3 -53.87 7.54 -29.30
CA LYS A 3 -53.31 8.68 -28.54
C LYS A 3 -53.24 8.39 -27.03
N ASN A 4 -52.60 7.30 -26.61
CA ASN A 4 -52.35 7.10 -25.17
C ASN A 4 -51.25 6.08 -24.80
N ARG A 5 -50.15 6.04 -25.57
CA ARG A 5 -49.02 5.11 -25.29
C ARG A 5 -47.67 5.78 -24.97
N ASN A 6 -47.61 7.11 -24.90
CA ASN A 6 -46.34 7.85 -24.78
C ASN A 6 -46.04 8.48 -23.40
N LEU A 7 -46.95 8.36 -22.44
CA LEU A 7 -46.78 8.97 -21.11
C LEU A 7 -46.26 7.99 -20.03
N ARG A 8 -46.29 6.67 -20.28
CA ARG A 8 -45.74 5.66 -19.35
C ARG A 8 -44.21 5.46 -19.48
N GLY A 9 -43.60 5.81 -20.62
CA GLY A 9 -42.16 5.64 -20.82
C GLY A 9 -41.28 6.71 -20.16
N ARG A 10 -41.80 7.94 -20.02
CA ARG A 10 -41.03 9.07 -19.48
C ARG A 10 -40.80 9.00 -17.97
N GLY A 11 -41.76 8.48 -17.20
CA GLY A 11 -41.60 8.30 -15.74
C GLY A 11 -40.58 7.21 -15.37
N VAL A 12 -40.48 6.14 -16.18
CA VAL A 12 -39.54 5.04 -15.95
C VAL A 12 -38.10 5.44 -16.33
N LEU A 13 -37.93 6.27 -17.36
CA LEU A 13 -36.63 6.83 -17.72
C LEU A 13 -36.12 7.84 -16.68
N ALA A 14 -36.99 8.71 -16.15
CA ALA A 14 -36.62 9.65 -15.10
C ALA A 14 -36.23 8.93 -13.78
N ALA A 15 -36.98 7.90 -13.38
CA ALA A 15 -36.67 7.11 -12.20
C ALA A 15 -35.36 6.32 -12.34
N ARG A 16 -35.08 5.74 -13.53
CA ARG A 16 -33.79 5.07 -13.81
C ARG A 16 -32.60 6.02 -13.83
N LEU A 17 -32.78 7.25 -14.32
CA LEU A 17 -31.74 8.28 -14.29
C LEU A 17 -31.43 8.74 -12.86
N ASP A 18 -32.44 8.87 -12.00
CA ASP A 18 -32.25 9.22 -10.59
C ASP A 18 -31.58 8.09 -9.79
N ASP A 19 -31.90 6.82 -10.07
CA ASP A 19 -31.28 5.68 -9.39
C ASP A 19 -29.84 5.46 -9.87
N ASP A 20 -29.56 5.56 -11.18
CA ASP A 20 -28.18 5.50 -11.71
C ASP A 20 -27.34 6.69 -11.21
N LEU A 21 -27.92 7.89 -11.11
CA LEU A 21 -27.24 9.05 -10.52
C LEU A 21 -26.99 8.84 -9.02
N LYS A 22 -27.93 8.26 -8.27
CA LYS A 22 -27.73 7.93 -6.85
C LYS A 22 -26.70 6.83 -6.66
N GLU A 23 -26.65 5.83 -7.53
CA GLU A 23 -25.68 4.74 -7.49
C GLU A 23 -24.29 5.26 -7.86
N ARG A 24 -24.19 6.15 -8.87
CA ARG A 24 -22.96 6.86 -9.23
C ARG A 24 -22.52 7.86 -8.17
N LEU A 25 -23.45 8.54 -7.49
CA LEU A 25 -23.15 9.41 -6.35
C LEU A 25 -22.73 8.60 -5.12
N ARG A 26 -23.34 7.43 -4.88
CA ARG A 26 -22.90 6.50 -3.83
C ARG A 26 -21.52 5.93 -4.15
N ALA A 27 -21.27 5.52 -5.39
CA ALA A 27 -19.97 5.07 -5.86
C ALA A 27 -18.92 6.19 -5.84
N ALA A 28 -19.30 7.44 -6.14
CA ALA A 28 -18.44 8.62 -6.03
C ALA A 28 -18.17 9.02 -4.57
N VAL A 29 -19.12 8.80 -3.66
CA VAL A 29 -18.91 8.91 -2.21
C VAL A 29 -18.00 7.79 -1.69
N VAL A 30 -17.88 6.68 -2.42
CA VAL A 30 -16.94 5.57 -2.13
C VAL A 30 -15.55 5.84 -2.70
N ASP A 31 -15.38 6.77 -3.67
CA ASP A 31 -14.06 7.14 -4.17
C ASP A 31 -13.25 7.86 -3.07
N PRO A 32 -12.14 7.26 -2.59
CA PRO A 32 -11.31 7.85 -1.55
C PRO A 32 -10.81 9.26 -1.88
N HIS A 33 -10.62 9.57 -3.17
CA HIS A 33 -10.13 10.87 -3.62
C HIS A 33 -11.20 11.96 -3.48
N LEU A 34 -12.46 11.65 -3.77
CA LEU A 34 -13.56 12.60 -3.63
C LEU A 34 -13.88 12.88 -2.16
N LEU A 35 -13.80 11.86 -1.30
CA LEU A 35 -13.88 12.04 0.15
C LEU A 35 -12.75 12.92 0.67
N LEU A 36 -11.51 12.69 0.24
CA LEU A 36 -10.38 13.53 0.64
C LEU A 36 -10.57 14.98 0.18
N ALA A 37 -10.99 15.20 -1.07
CA ALA A 37 -11.26 16.52 -1.61
C ALA A 37 -12.35 17.25 -0.80
N GLY A 38 -13.44 16.57 -0.46
CA GLY A 38 -14.51 17.11 0.38
C GLY A 38 -14.03 17.48 1.78
N LYS A 39 -13.24 16.61 2.43
CA LYS A 39 -12.64 16.90 3.75
C LYS A 39 -11.69 18.10 3.68
N ALA A 40 -10.84 18.16 2.67
CA ALA A 40 -9.90 19.25 2.47
C ALA A 40 -10.63 20.58 2.27
N ALA A 41 -11.66 20.61 1.42
CA ALA A 41 -12.48 21.79 1.17
C ALA A 41 -13.20 22.26 2.45
N LEU A 42 -13.81 21.33 3.20
CA LEU A 42 -14.47 21.64 4.46
C LEU A 42 -13.48 22.18 5.51
N ALA A 43 -12.31 21.54 5.64
CA ALA A 43 -11.27 21.99 6.56
C ALA A 43 -10.75 23.38 6.22
N ALA A 44 -10.52 23.67 4.94
CA ALA A 44 -10.10 24.98 4.48
C ALA A 44 -11.16 26.06 4.77
N ALA A 45 -12.43 25.77 4.51
CA ALA A 45 -13.54 26.68 4.79
C ALA A 45 -13.68 26.95 6.30
N LEU A 46 -13.64 25.90 7.13
CA LEU A 46 -13.69 26.05 8.58
C LEU A 46 -12.46 26.80 9.11
N ALA A 47 -11.26 26.49 8.62
CA ALA A 47 -10.03 27.16 9.02
C ALA A 47 -10.09 28.66 8.72
N TRP A 48 -10.64 29.05 7.57
CA TRP A 48 -10.89 30.46 7.25
C TRP A 48 -11.86 31.11 8.25
N THR A 49 -12.96 30.46 8.58
CA THR A 49 -13.94 31.02 9.52
C THR A 49 -13.35 31.21 10.93
N PHE A 50 -12.55 30.26 11.40
CA PHE A 50 -11.85 30.39 12.68
C PHE A 50 -10.75 31.45 12.63
N ALA A 51 -10.05 31.59 11.50
CA ALA A 51 -9.00 32.58 11.32
C ALA A 51 -9.49 34.02 11.51
N LEU A 52 -10.72 34.30 11.04
CA LEU A 52 -11.36 35.62 11.19
C LEU A 52 -11.77 35.92 12.63
N ALA A 53 -11.96 34.88 13.46
CA ALA A 53 -12.34 35.04 14.86
C ALA A 53 -11.15 35.31 15.79
N ILE A 54 -9.91 35.24 15.29
CA ILE A 54 -8.69 35.43 16.09
C ILE A 54 -8.37 36.93 16.23
N PRO A 55 -8.36 37.50 17.44
CA PRO A 55 -7.97 38.88 17.65
C PRO A 55 -6.44 39.07 17.61
N GLY A 56 -5.97 40.26 17.22
CA GLY A 56 -4.54 40.66 17.23
C GLY A 56 -3.89 40.74 15.85
N GLU A 57 -2.56 40.86 15.79
CA GLU A 57 -1.78 40.99 14.54
C GLU A 57 -1.95 39.78 13.60
N ALA A 58 -2.27 38.60 14.14
CA ALA A 58 -2.57 37.41 13.36
C ALA A 58 -3.82 37.55 12.47
N SER A 59 -4.76 38.44 12.82
CA SER A 59 -5.98 38.70 12.03
C SER A 59 -5.70 39.32 10.66
N ARG A 60 -4.51 39.91 10.46
CA ARG A 60 -4.09 40.49 9.17
C ARG A 60 -3.72 39.44 8.13
N TYR A 61 -3.52 38.19 8.56
CA TYR A 61 -3.03 37.11 7.69
C TYR A 61 -3.90 35.84 7.73
N PRO A 62 -5.25 35.94 7.58
CA PRO A 62 -6.16 34.80 7.77
C PRO A 62 -6.01 33.71 6.70
N TYR A 63 -5.40 34.04 5.56
CA TYR A 63 -5.19 33.12 4.43
C TYR A 63 -4.19 31.99 4.72
N TYR A 64 -3.37 32.10 5.77
CA TYR A 64 -2.48 31.02 6.18
C TYR A 64 -3.19 29.88 6.91
N ALA A 65 -4.38 30.10 7.47
CA ALA A 65 -5.11 29.02 8.13
C ALA A 65 -5.68 28.00 7.12
N PRO A 66 -6.34 28.38 6.02
CA PRO A 66 -6.69 27.43 4.97
C PRO A 66 -5.46 26.72 4.37
N LEU A 67 -4.34 27.44 4.21
CA LEU A 67 -3.08 26.85 3.75
C LEU A 67 -2.58 25.77 4.73
N GLY A 68 -2.57 26.07 6.03
CA GLY A 68 -2.18 25.12 7.08
C GLY A 68 -3.08 23.89 7.13
N ALA A 69 -4.40 24.08 6.97
CA ALA A 69 -5.36 22.98 6.89
C ALA A 69 -5.11 22.10 5.66
N LEU A 70 -4.83 22.71 4.50
CA LEU A 70 -4.52 22.00 3.26
C LEU A 70 -3.22 21.21 3.36
N LEU A 71 -2.15 21.82 3.91
CA LEU A 71 -0.85 21.16 4.08
C LEU A 71 -0.90 20.01 5.10
N ALA A 72 -1.77 20.12 6.11
CA ALA A 72 -1.98 19.05 7.06
C ALA A 72 -2.81 17.88 6.47
N MET A 73 -3.68 18.12 5.49
CA MET A 73 -4.67 17.13 5.08
C MET A 73 -4.05 15.90 4.41
N TYR A 74 -4.44 14.72 4.89
CA TYR A 74 -4.00 13.42 4.36
C TYR A 74 -5.18 12.44 4.36
N PRO A 75 -5.16 11.35 3.55
CA PRO A 75 -6.21 10.31 3.58
C PRO A 75 -6.52 9.74 4.98
N THR A 76 -5.51 9.62 5.84
CA THR A 76 -5.62 9.03 7.18
C THR A 76 -5.52 10.08 8.29
N VAL A 77 -6.13 9.82 9.45
CA VAL A 77 -6.05 10.74 10.61
C VAL A 77 -4.63 10.84 11.15
N ALA A 78 -3.94 9.70 11.30
CA ALA A 78 -2.53 9.69 11.70
C ALA A 78 -1.62 10.36 10.68
N GLY A 79 -1.87 10.17 9.38
CA GLY A 79 -1.17 10.89 8.32
C GLY A 79 -1.43 12.39 8.38
N THR A 80 -2.67 12.79 8.65
CA THR A 80 -3.05 14.21 8.80
C THR A 80 -2.33 14.85 9.98
N LEU A 81 -2.32 14.17 11.13
CA LEU A 81 -1.63 14.63 12.33
C LEU A 81 -0.10 14.71 12.11
N LYS A 82 0.49 13.69 11.49
CA LYS A 82 1.90 13.66 11.15
C LYS A 82 2.27 14.78 10.19
N SER A 83 1.52 14.96 9.10
CA SER A 83 1.74 16.04 8.13
C SER A 83 1.56 17.42 8.77
N GLY A 84 0.56 17.57 9.64
CA GLY A 84 0.33 18.78 10.42
C GLY A 84 1.51 19.13 11.33
N LEU A 85 2.00 18.17 12.12
CA LEU A 85 3.18 18.34 12.98
C LEU A 85 4.43 18.68 12.16
N GLN A 86 4.61 18.01 11.02
CA GLN A 86 5.72 18.27 10.09
C GLN A 86 5.64 19.68 9.51
N THR A 87 4.44 20.15 9.16
CA THR A 87 4.19 21.50 8.66
C THR A 87 4.52 22.55 9.71
N VAL A 88 4.04 22.37 10.94
CA VAL A 88 4.32 23.31 12.05
C VAL A 88 5.80 23.31 12.40
N ALA A 89 6.43 22.14 12.53
CA ALA A 89 7.87 22.06 12.81
C ALA A 89 8.71 22.70 11.70
N GLY A 90 8.36 22.44 10.44
CA GLY A 90 9.06 23.01 9.30
C GLY A 90 8.91 24.52 9.20
N LEU A 91 7.72 25.03 9.53
CA LEU A 91 7.46 26.47 9.64
C LEU A 91 8.29 27.10 10.76
N THR A 92 8.32 26.50 11.95
CA THR A 92 9.14 26.99 13.08
C THR A 92 10.62 27.05 12.70
N ILE A 93 11.16 26.00 12.08
CA ILE A 93 12.56 25.97 11.62
C ILE A 93 12.80 27.05 10.57
N GLY A 94 11.89 27.20 9.60
CA GLY A 94 11.97 28.25 8.57
C GLY A 94 11.99 29.65 9.18
N ILE A 95 11.13 29.93 10.16
CA ILE A 95 11.08 31.21 10.89
C ILE A 95 12.42 31.46 11.61
N VAL A 96 12.94 30.47 12.34
CA VAL A 96 14.22 30.60 13.07
C VAL A 96 15.38 30.86 12.10
N LEU A 97 15.46 30.11 11.00
CA LEU A 97 16.50 30.30 9.98
C LEU A 97 16.41 31.67 9.31
N ALA A 98 15.20 32.13 8.99
CA ALA A 98 14.99 33.45 8.42
C ALA A 98 15.43 34.55 9.39
N HIS A 99 15.11 34.43 10.68
CA HIS A 99 15.60 35.37 11.68
C HIS A 99 17.13 35.36 11.78
N ILE A 100 17.78 34.19 11.81
CA ILE A 100 19.25 34.11 11.80
C ILE A 100 19.84 34.78 10.55
N ALA A 101 19.21 34.61 9.38
CA ALA A 101 19.67 35.21 8.14
C ALA A 101 19.52 36.75 8.14
N VAL A 102 18.46 37.29 8.73
CA VAL A 102 18.26 38.74 8.89
C VAL A 102 19.33 39.36 9.79
N TRP A 103 19.82 38.65 10.81
CA TRP A 103 20.99 39.08 11.60
C TRP A 103 22.28 39.18 10.76
N ALA A 104 22.37 38.48 9.64
CA ALA A 104 23.52 38.53 8.72
C ALA A 104 23.42 39.66 7.68
N GLY A 105 22.27 40.34 7.56
CA GLY A 105 22.07 41.49 6.68
C GLY A 105 20.72 41.47 5.95
N ASP A 106 20.52 42.46 5.06
CA ASP A 106 19.31 42.60 4.25
C ASP A 106 19.07 41.40 3.32
N PRO A 107 17.80 41.11 2.95
CA PRO A 107 17.46 40.05 2.01
C PRO A 107 18.20 40.20 0.68
N ASN A 108 19.17 39.32 0.45
CA ASN A 108 19.97 39.24 -0.77
C ASN A 108 20.18 37.78 -1.21
N TRP A 109 20.80 37.58 -2.36
CA TRP A 109 21.05 36.24 -2.91
C TRP A 109 21.84 35.32 -1.96
N VAL A 110 22.70 35.87 -1.10
CA VAL A 110 23.48 35.12 -0.09
C VAL A 110 22.59 34.63 1.04
N THR A 111 21.73 35.49 1.59
CA THR A 111 20.77 35.10 2.65
C THR A 111 19.77 34.05 2.16
N ILE A 112 19.32 34.16 0.90
CA ILE A 112 18.45 33.17 0.24
C ILE A 112 19.20 31.84 0.07
N ALA A 113 20.43 31.87 -0.46
CA ALA A 113 21.27 30.69 -0.61
C ALA A 113 21.56 30.00 0.73
N PHE A 114 21.75 30.79 1.80
CA PHE A 114 21.93 30.28 3.16
C PHE A 114 20.68 29.55 3.66
N VAL A 115 19.49 30.16 3.58
CA VAL A 115 18.24 29.53 4.06
C VAL A 115 17.93 28.26 3.26
N VAL A 116 18.11 28.30 1.94
CA VAL A 116 17.90 27.12 1.08
C VAL A 116 18.94 26.04 1.36
N GLY A 117 20.22 26.41 1.49
CA GLY A 117 21.31 25.50 1.81
C GLY A 117 21.15 24.84 3.17
N ALA A 118 20.83 25.63 4.21
CA ALA A 118 20.52 25.13 5.55
C ALA A 118 19.32 24.17 5.52
N ARG A 119 18.25 24.48 4.77
CA ARG A 119 17.12 23.57 4.57
C ARG A 119 17.56 22.24 3.94
N VAL A 120 18.38 22.26 2.90
CA VAL A 120 18.84 21.04 2.22
C VAL A 120 19.73 20.19 3.14
N LEU A 121 20.60 20.83 3.92
CA LEU A 121 21.45 20.14 4.90
C LEU A 121 20.64 19.52 6.04
N LEU A 122 19.63 20.24 6.53
CA LEU A 122 18.71 19.74 7.57
C LEU A 122 17.74 18.68 7.03
N ALA A 123 17.48 18.64 5.72
CA ALA A 123 16.55 17.71 5.11
C ALA A 123 16.96 16.24 5.30
N GLY A 124 18.26 15.93 5.37
CA GLY A 124 18.77 14.58 5.62
C GLY A 124 18.33 14.02 6.99
N PRO A 125 18.81 14.60 8.11
CA PRO A 125 18.48 14.14 9.45
C PRO A 125 16.98 14.30 9.82
N LEU A 126 16.26 15.26 9.24
CA LEU A 126 14.84 15.48 9.51
C LEU A 126 13.86 14.70 8.60
N LYS A 127 14.34 13.80 7.73
CA LYS A 127 13.46 12.98 6.85
C LYS A 127 12.31 12.29 7.61
N ARG A 128 12.57 11.82 8.84
CA ARG A 128 11.57 11.13 9.68
C ARG A 128 10.62 12.08 10.42
N THR A 129 11.09 13.26 10.84
CA THR A 129 10.37 14.18 11.73
C THR A 129 9.65 15.32 11.01
N ALA A 130 10.09 15.72 9.82
CA ALA A 130 9.54 16.89 9.10
C ALA A 130 9.00 16.58 7.69
N GLY A 131 8.93 15.30 7.30
CA GLY A 131 8.22 14.87 6.08
C GLY A 131 8.75 15.51 4.81
N GLY A 132 9.89 15.05 4.30
CA GLY A 132 10.27 15.31 2.91
C GLY A 132 10.26 16.79 2.49
N GLY A 133 10.63 17.72 3.38
CA GLY A 133 11.31 18.97 3.04
C GLY A 133 10.52 20.11 2.40
N SER A 134 9.41 19.92 1.67
CA SER A 134 8.76 20.99 0.89
C SER A 134 8.45 22.25 1.71
N GLY A 135 7.77 22.08 2.85
CA GLY A 135 7.28 23.19 3.69
C GLY A 135 8.39 24.04 4.32
N ILE A 136 9.57 23.48 4.58
CA ILE A 136 10.64 24.16 5.33
C ILE A 136 11.20 25.36 4.55
N ALA A 137 11.57 25.21 3.27
CA ALA A 137 12.07 26.40 2.55
C ALA A 137 10.96 27.29 2.04
N SER A 138 9.76 26.78 1.74
CA SER A 138 8.65 27.68 1.43
C SER A 138 8.39 28.61 2.63
N ALA A 139 8.30 28.06 3.84
CA ALA A 139 8.16 28.85 5.06
C ALA A 139 9.35 29.78 5.32
N GLY A 140 10.59 29.28 5.25
CA GLY A 140 11.79 30.10 5.46
C GLY A 140 11.94 31.23 4.45
N LEU A 141 11.65 30.97 3.16
CA LEU A 141 11.67 32.00 2.12
C LEU A 141 10.54 33.01 2.30
N PHE A 142 9.32 32.58 2.64
CA PHE A 142 8.22 33.52 2.90
C PHE A 142 8.51 34.43 4.09
N VAL A 143 9.14 33.91 5.14
CA VAL A 143 9.52 34.73 6.30
C VAL A 143 10.67 35.68 5.96
N LEU A 144 11.70 35.19 5.25
CA LEU A 144 12.84 36.01 4.84
C LEU A 144 12.43 37.13 3.87
N VAL A 145 11.60 36.82 2.86
CA VAL A 145 11.28 37.74 1.76
C VAL A 145 10.10 38.67 2.08
N ILE A 146 9.06 38.15 2.76
CA ILE A 146 7.84 38.93 3.04
C ILE A 146 7.84 39.47 4.47
N GLY A 147 8.38 38.70 5.43
CA GLY A 147 8.42 39.09 6.83
C GLY A 147 9.52 40.10 7.15
N ASN A 148 10.72 39.93 6.57
CA ASN A 148 11.91 40.72 6.90
C ASN A 148 12.05 40.87 8.45
N ASP A 149 12.10 42.11 8.96
CA ASP A 149 12.15 42.42 10.41
C ASP A 149 10.78 42.40 11.12
N ASN A 150 9.67 42.20 10.41
CA ASN A 150 8.34 42.27 11.00
C ASN A 150 8.00 40.98 11.77
N LEU A 151 8.33 40.97 13.05
CA LEU A 151 7.95 39.91 13.99
C LEU A 151 6.45 39.63 14.02
N GLY A 152 5.60 40.63 13.74
CA GLY A 152 4.16 40.48 13.66
C GLY A 152 3.70 39.61 12.48
N TYR A 153 4.42 39.66 11.35
CA TYR A 153 4.17 38.77 10.21
C TYR A 153 4.53 37.32 10.54
N SER A 154 5.72 37.06 11.09
CA SER A 154 6.16 35.70 11.47
C SER A 154 5.22 35.07 12.50
N LEU A 155 4.80 35.84 13.51
CA LEU A 155 3.87 35.39 14.54
C LEU A 155 2.47 35.12 13.94
N GLY A 156 1.98 36.01 13.08
CA GLY A 156 0.68 35.84 12.42
C GLY A 156 0.66 34.60 11.52
N TYR A 157 1.72 34.41 10.73
CA TYR A 157 1.87 33.23 9.88
C TYR A 157 1.92 31.94 10.71
N PHE A 158 2.68 31.93 11.81
CA PHE A 158 2.76 30.77 12.71
C PHE A 158 1.40 30.43 13.34
N VAL A 159 0.75 31.40 13.99
CA VAL A 159 -0.52 31.19 14.70
C VAL A 159 -1.61 30.72 13.73
N GLN A 160 -1.76 31.39 12.59
CA GLN A 160 -2.79 31.03 11.61
C GLN A 160 -2.55 29.63 11.02
N THR A 161 -1.30 29.28 10.73
CA THR A 161 -0.96 27.93 10.25
C THR A 161 -1.28 26.86 11.30
N VAL A 162 -0.94 27.08 12.57
CA VAL A 162 -1.25 26.15 13.67
C VAL A 162 -2.76 25.95 13.81
N VAL A 163 -3.55 27.02 13.72
CA VAL A 163 -5.01 26.95 13.75
C VAL A 163 -5.54 26.14 12.57
N GLY A 164 -5.04 26.42 11.37
CA GLY A 164 -5.36 25.66 10.16
C GLY A 164 -5.10 24.17 10.31
N VAL A 165 -3.90 23.82 10.77
CA VAL A 165 -3.50 22.43 11.06
C VAL A 165 -4.43 21.79 12.09
N GLY A 166 -4.76 22.50 13.17
CA GLY A 166 -5.68 22.02 14.21
C GLY A 166 -7.09 21.73 13.66
N VAL A 167 -7.63 22.62 12.83
CA VAL A 167 -8.91 22.42 12.15
C VAL A 167 -8.84 21.24 11.18
N GLY A 168 -7.76 21.11 10.40
CA GLY A 168 -7.55 19.99 9.50
C GLY A 168 -7.54 18.64 10.22
N VAL A 169 -6.82 18.55 11.34
CA VAL A 169 -6.81 17.36 12.21
C VAL A 169 -8.20 17.08 12.79
N ALA A 170 -8.91 18.10 13.27
CA ALA A 170 -10.26 17.95 13.81
C ALA A 170 -11.25 17.43 12.76
N VAL A 171 -11.24 18.00 11.55
CA VAL A 171 -12.09 17.55 10.44
C VAL A 171 -11.75 16.13 10.02
N SER A 172 -10.46 15.80 9.91
CA SER A 172 -10.00 14.45 9.58
C SER A 172 -10.44 13.42 10.64
N ALA A 173 -10.38 13.79 11.92
CA ALA A 173 -10.82 12.95 13.03
C ALA A 173 -12.35 12.81 13.11
N LEU A 174 -13.12 13.85 12.77
CA LEU A 174 -14.59 13.82 12.79
C LEU A 174 -15.17 13.09 11.58
N ILE A 175 -14.61 13.32 10.39
CA ILE A 175 -14.99 12.62 9.17
C ILE A 175 -14.12 11.37 9.06
N LEU A 176 -14.46 10.38 9.88
CA LEU A 176 -13.67 9.15 10.08
C LEU A 176 -13.47 8.44 8.73
N PRO A 177 -12.22 8.14 8.32
CA PRO A 177 -11.99 7.36 7.11
C PRO A 177 -12.60 5.95 7.26
N PRO A 178 -13.08 5.36 6.16
CA PRO A 178 -13.45 3.95 6.16
C PRO A 178 -12.23 3.12 6.62
N LEU A 179 -12.51 2.06 7.39
CA LEU A 179 -11.49 1.09 7.72
C LEU A 179 -11.34 0.22 6.48
N ASN A 180 -10.37 0.52 5.61
CA ASN A 180 -10.08 -0.22 4.37
C ASN A 180 -9.54 -1.65 4.62
N LEU A 181 -10.04 -2.32 5.67
CA LEU A 181 -9.69 -3.70 6.00
C LEU A 181 -10.13 -4.65 4.89
N ASP A 182 -11.30 -4.40 4.30
CA ASP A 182 -11.82 -5.19 3.17
C ASP A 182 -10.89 -5.12 1.96
N ASP A 183 -10.26 -3.97 1.72
CA ASP A 183 -9.27 -3.81 0.64
C ASP A 183 -8.01 -4.62 0.93
N ALA A 184 -7.47 -4.57 2.16
CA ALA A 184 -6.29 -5.32 2.55
C ALA A 184 -6.51 -6.85 2.46
N VAL A 185 -7.61 -7.34 3.03
CA VAL A 185 -8.01 -8.76 2.95
C VAL A 185 -8.24 -9.17 1.49
N GLY A 186 -8.84 -8.29 0.69
CA GLY A 186 -9.03 -8.49 -0.74
C GLY A 186 -7.71 -8.63 -1.50
N GLN A 187 -6.71 -7.79 -1.21
CA GLN A 187 -5.38 -7.87 -1.84
C GLN A 187 -4.59 -9.10 -1.39
N MET A 188 -4.64 -9.48 -0.11
CA MET A 188 -4.08 -10.73 0.39
C MET A 188 -4.68 -11.95 -0.33
N SER A 189 -6.02 -11.97 -0.46
CA SER A 189 -6.74 -13.02 -1.16
C SER A 189 -6.42 -13.07 -2.67
N ARG A 190 -6.09 -11.93 -3.27
CA ARG A 190 -5.61 -11.86 -4.67
C ARG A 190 -4.21 -12.45 -4.78
N LEU A 191 -3.28 -12.07 -3.91
CA LEU A 191 -1.92 -12.59 -3.88
C LEU A 191 -1.91 -14.12 -3.72
N ARG A 192 -2.68 -14.64 -2.76
CA ARG A 192 -2.84 -16.08 -2.52
C ARG A 192 -3.29 -16.82 -3.79
N ARG A 193 -4.38 -16.36 -4.41
CA ARG A 193 -4.92 -16.96 -5.64
C ARG A 193 -3.98 -16.83 -6.83
N THR A 194 -3.23 -15.73 -6.93
CA THR A 194 -2.20 -15.58 -7.97
C THR A 194 -1.08 -16.60 -7.77
N ALA A 195 -0.60 -16.81 -6.55
CA ALA A 195 0.39 -17.85 -6.26
C ALA A 195 -0.13 -19.27 -6.55
N ALA A 196 -1.36 -19.58 -6.11
CA ALA A 196 -2.01 -20.87 -6.36
C ALA A 196 -2.14 -21.17 -7.86
N ARG A 197 -2.70 -20.22 -8.62
CA ARG A 197 -2.86 -20.33 -10.07
C ARG A 197 -1.52 -20.48 -10.77
N GLN A 198 -0.49 -19.74 -10.37
CA GLN A 198 0.83 -19.89 -10.98
C GLN A 198 1.44 -21.28 -10.73
N LEU A 199 1.25 -21.87 -9.55
CA LEU A 199 1.66 -23.26 -9.32
C LEU A 199 0.93 -24.21 -10.27
N GLN A 200 -0.39 -24.10 -10.40
CA GLN A 200 -1.18 -24.94 -11.31
C GLN A 200 -0.75 -24.79 -12.78
N GLU A 201 -0.58 -23.55 -13.26
CA GLU A 201 -0.13 -23.24 -14.63
C GLU A 201 1.31 -23.70 -14.90
N MET A 202 2.18 -23.76 -13.89
CA MET A 202 3.51 -24.38 -14.03
C MET A 202 3.42 -25.90 -14.26
N GLY A 203 2.36 -26.54 -13.76
CA GLY A 203 2.02 -27.90 -14.12
C GLY A 203 1.62 -28.05 -15.59
N GLU A 204 0.85 -27.09 -16.12
CA GLU A 204 0.48 -27.03 -17.54
C GLU A 204 1.70 -26.76 -18.43
N ALA A 205 2.62 -25.91 -17.99
CA ALA A 205 3.88 -25.63 -18.70
C ALA A 205 4.75 -26.88 -18.90
N LEU A 206 4.70 -27.85 -17.97
CA LEU A 206 5.37 -29.14 -18.11
C LEU A 206 4.73 -30.06 -19.15
N GLU A 207 3.41 -29.95 -19.32
CA GLU A 207 2.61 -30.77 -20.24
C GLU A 207 2.66 -30.22 -21.67
N GLU A 208 2.54 -28.90 -21.81
CA GLU A 208 2.62 -28.17 -23.08
C GLU A 208 4.07 -27.92 -23.55
N ASP A 209 5.07 -28.23 -22.72
CA ASP A 209 6.50 -28.06 -22.99
C ASP A 209 6.86 -26.64 -23.44
N TRP A 210 6.51 -25.65 -22.61
CA TRP A 210 6.67 -24.23 -22.98
C TRP A 210 8.11 -23.87 -23.34
N PRO A 211 8.34 -23.06 -24.39
CA PRO A 211 9.67 -22.55 -24.72
C PRO A 211 10.30 -21.70 -23.59
N ALA A 212 11.62 -21.66 -23.53
CA ALA A 212 12.35 -20.85 -22.55
C ALA A 212 12.09 -19.34 -22.69
N ASP A 213 11.86 -18.86 -23.91
CA ASP A 213 11.58 -17.45 -24.23
C ASP A 213 10.07 -17.12 -24.29
N ASP A 214 9.21 -17.99 -23.76
CA ASP A 214 7.77 -17.75 -23.77
C ASP A 214 7.41 -16.48 -22.95
N PRO A 215 6.66 -15.51 -23.52
CA PRO A 215 6.27 -14.28 -22.80
C PRO A 215 5.46 -14.54 -21.54
N ARG A 216 4.87 -15.73 -21.41
CA ARG A 216 4.18 -16.21 -20.22
C ARG A 216 5.05 -16.26 -18.96
N TRP A 217 6.38 -16.40 -19.07
CA TRP A 217 7.30 -16.41 -17.92
C TRP A 217 7.48 -15.02 -17.27
N PRO A 218 7.85 -13.94 -18.01
CA PRO A 218 7.93 -12.61 -17.43
C PRO A 218 6.58 -12.07 -16.95
N GLU A 219 5.47 -12.37 -17.63
CA GLU A 219 4.12 -11.99 -17.19
C GLU A 219 3.81 -12.51 -15.78
N ARG A 220 4.04 -13.81 -15.54
CA ARG A 220 3.84 -14.41 -14.21
C ARG A 220 4.68 -13.76 -13.12
N ARG A 221 5.96 -13.52 -13.39
CA ARG A 221 6.86 -12.87 -12.43
C ARG A 221 6.38 -11.46 -12.07
N ASN A 222 5.94 -10.70 -13.06
CA ASN A 222 5.42 -9.35 -12.87
C ASN A 222 4.11 -9.37 -12.08
N ASP A 223 3.17 -10.25 -12.42
CA ASP A 223 1.87 -10.35 -11.76
C ASP A 223 2.00 -10.74 -10.28
N LEU A 224 2.89 -11.69 -9.97
CA LEU A 224 3.13 -12.12 -8.60
C LEU A 224 3.82 -11.03 -7.78
N THR A 225 4.84 -10.37 -8.36
CA THR A 225 5.55 -9.25 -7.72
C THR A 225 4.61 -8.07 -7.46
N ALA A 226 3.76 -7.72 -8.43
CA ALA A 226 2.77 -6.67 -8.29
C ALA A 226 1.73 -7.00 -7.22
N SER A 227 1.24 -8.24 -7.20
CA SER A 227 0.29 -8.71 -6.18
C SER A 227 0.89 -8.65 -4.77
N ALA A 228 2.15 -9.05 -4.60
CA ALA A 228 2.86 -8.99 -3.33
C ALA A 228 3.04 -7.54 -2.83
N ARG A 229 3.43 -6.64 -3.75
CA ARG A 229 3.55 -5.21 -3.45
C ARG A 229 2.20 -4.60 -3.05
N ASN A 230 1.13 -4.89 -3.80
CA ASN A 230 -0.21 -4.35 -3.53
C ASN A 230 -0.75 -4.82 -2.18
N ALA A 231 -0.54 -6.09 -1.81
CA ALA A 231 -0.94 -6.62 -0.49
C ALA A 231 -0.21 -5.89 0.65
N ARG A 232 1.10 -5.67 0.52
CA ARG A 232 1.90 -4.93 1.50
C ARG A 232 1.45 -3.47 1.64
N GLU A 233 1.26 -2.78 0.51
CA GLU A 233 0.81 -1.38 0.49
C GLU A 233 -0.59 -1.24 1.11
N ALA A 234 -1.52 -2.15 0.79
CA ALA A 234 -2.87 -2.14 1.35
C ALA A 234 -2.87 -2.38 2.86
N LEU A 235 -2.04 -3.31 3.36
CA LEU A 235 -1.89 -3.55 4.79
C LEU A 235 -1.31 -2.33 5.52
N GLN A 236 -0.25 -1.71 4.98
CA GLN A 236 0.34 -0.50 5.54
C GLN A 236 -0.69 0.63 5.60
N PHE A 237 -1.46 0.82 4.54
CA PHE A 237 -2.53 1.81 4.49
C PHE A 237 -3.64 1.52 5.51
N ALA A 238 -4.03 0.26 5.67
CA ALA A 238 -5.02 -0.16 6.66
C ALA A 238 -4.54 0.10 8.10
N ASP A 239 -3.28 -0.21 8.42
CA ASP A 239 -2.69 0.06 9.74
C ASP A 239 -2.59 1.58 10.02
N GLU A 240 -2.16 2.37 9.04
CA GLU A 240 -2.15 3.83 9.16
C GLU A 240 -3.55 4.42 9.35
N SER A 241 -4.55 3.90 8.64
CA SER A 241 -5.95 4.32 8.76
C SER A 241 -6.56 4.00 10.12
N ARG A 242 -6.03 2.99 10.82
CA ARG A 242 -6.43 2.64 12.19
C ARG A 242 -5.83 3.56 13.25
N LYS A 243 -4.64 4.09 13.02
CA LYS A 243 -3.97 4.99 13.98
C LYS A 243 -4.75 6.30 14.08
N GLY A 244 -5.18 6.63 15.31
CA GLY A 244 -5.95 7.85 15.59
C GLY A 244 -7.44 7.79 15.21
N ASN A 245 -7.93 6.69 14.62
CA ASN A 245 -9.33 6.53 14.27
C ASN A 245 -10.17 6.17 15.51
N LEU A 246 -11.10 7.05 15.91
CA LEU A 246 -11.98 6.84 17.06
C LEU A 246 -12.86 5.57 16.90
N ARG A 247 -13.18 5.17 15.66
CA ARG A 247 -13.96 3.94 15.39
C ARG A 247 -13.24 2.67 15.82
N ARG A 248 -11.90 2.68 15.96
CA ARG A 248 -11.12 1.55 16.48
C ARG A 248 -11.63 1.08 17.84
N ARG A 249 -12.12 1.99 18.69
CA ARG A 249 -12.60 1.66 20.03
C ARG A 249 -13.83 0.74 20.01
N PHE A 250 -14.56 0.70 18.91
CA PHE A 250 -15.75 -0.11 18.73
C PHE A 250 -15.50 -1.40 17.91
N HIS A 251 -14.34 -1.51 17.25
CA HIS A 251 -13.96 -2.68 16.44
C HIS A 251 -12.49 -3.05 16.72
N PRO A 252 -12.20 -3.66 17.89
CA PRO A 252 -10.88 -4.21 18.16
C PRO A 252 -10.57 -5.33 17.16
N HIS A 253 -9.45 -5.21 16.46
CA HIS A 253 -8.95 -6.21 15.50
C HIS A 253 -7.46 -6.40 15.75
N ASP A 254 -6.91 -7.61 15.57
CA ASP A 254 -5.49 -7.84 15.80
C ASP A 254 -4.66 -7.50 14.55
N ALA A 255 -4.03 -6.32 14.56
CA ALA A 255 -3.15 -5.90 13.46
C ALA A 255 -1.95 -6.83 13.27
N ARG A 256 -1.51 -7.53 14.33
CA ARG A 256 -0.33 -8.40 14.27
C ARG A 256 -0.60 -9.64 13.44
N ARG A 257 -1.83 -10.15 13.50
CA ARG A 257 -2.28 -11.30 12.72
C ARG A 257 -2.22 -11.00 11.22
N ASP A 258 -2.72 -9.83 10.81
CA ASP A 258 -2.67 -9.40 9.42
C ASP A 258 -1.23 -9.25 8.89
N HIS A 259 -0.32 -8.71 9.71
CA HIS A 259 1.09 -8.57 9.35
C HIS A 259 1.77 -9.93 9.17
N ARG A 260 1.55 -10.85 10.11
CA ARG A 260 2.07 -12.22 10.00
C ARG A 260 1.55 -12.90 8.74
N HIS A 261 0.26 -12.76 8.45
CA HIS A 261 -0.34 -13.37 7.26
C HIS A 261 0.24 -12.82 5.95
N VAL A 262 0.50 -11.51 5.86
CA VAL A 262 1.24 -10.93 4.71
C VAL A 262 2.66 -11.47 4.62
N GLU A 263 3.40 -11.56 5.73
CA GLU A 263 4.77 -12.09 5.73
C GLU A 263 4.81 -13.55 5.23
N VAL A 264 3.84 -14.37 5.64
CA VAL A 264 3.65 -15.74 5.13
C VAL A 264 3.39 -15.72 3.62
N LEU A 265 2.46 -14.90 3.14
CA LEU A 265 2.15 -14.78 1.71
C LEU A 265 3.33 -14.27 0.87
N GLU A 266 4.16 -13.37 1.40
CA GLU A 266 5.37 -12.87 0.75
C GLU A 266 6.44 -13.97 0.65
N THR A 267 6.53 -14.82 1.67
CA THR A 267 7.40 -15.99 1.66
C THR A 267 6.93 -16.98 0.59
N VAL A 268 5.62 -17.25 0.52
CA VAL A 268 5.01 -18.09 -0.54
C VAL A 268 5.32 -17.51 -1.92
N ALA A 269 5.08 -16.21 -2.13
CA ALA A 269 5.36 -15.55 -3.41
C ALA A 269 6.85 -15.63 -3.80
N THR A 270 7.76 -15.49 -2.84
CA THR A 270 9.20 -15.61 -3.08
C THR A 270 9.57 -17.03 -3.55
N HIS A 271 9.03 -18.07 -2.89
CA HIS A 271 9.25 -19.44 -3.31
C HIS A 271 8.62 -19.75 -4.67
N THR A 272 7.42 -19.27 -4.96
CA THR A 272 6.77 -19.41 -6.28
C THR A 272 7.58 -18.73 -7.39
N LEU A 273 8.15 -17.53 -7.14
CA LEU A 273 9.06 -16.87 -8.08
C LEU A 273 10.33 -17.68 -8.34
N ASN A 274 10.93 -18.24 -7.28
CA ASN A 274 12.10 -19.10 -7.42
C ASN A 274 11.79 -20.34 -8.26
N ILE A 275 10.65 -20.98 -8.01
CA ILE A 275 10.17 -22.11 -8.80
C ILE A 275 9.98 -21.71 -10.26
N THR A 276 9.36 -20.54 -10.53
CA THR A 276 9.12 -20.06 -11.90
C THR A 276 10.44 -19.91 -12.66
N ASN A 277 11.45 -19.27 -12.06
CA ASN A 277 12.77 -19.11 -12.67
C ASN A 277 13.46 -20.47 -12.88
N MET A 278 13.44 -21.34 -11.86
CA MET A 278 14.03 -22.68 -11.95
C MET A 278 13.36 -23.54 -13.02
N LEU A 279 12.04 -23.47 -13.14
CA LEU A 279 11.28 -24.27 -14.11
C LEU A 279 11.52 -23.77 -15.55
N GLN A 280 11.58 -22.45 -15.76
CA GLN A 280 11.91 -21.85 -17.05
C GLN A 280 13.26 -22.38 -17.56
N ASP A 281 14.28 -22.41 -16.70
CA ASP A 281 15.62 -22.90 -17.06
C ASP A 281 15.65 -24.43 -17.20
N ALA A 282 14.92 -25.15 -16.35
CA ALA A 282 15.02 -26.60 -16.24
C ALA A 282 14.19 -27.38 -17.29
N LEU A 283 13.18 -26.76 -17.91
CA LEU A 283 12.36 -27.40 -18.95
C LEU A 283 13.20 -27.87 -20.15
N HIS A 284 14.03 -26.95 -20.66
CA HIS A 284 14.89 -27.17 -21.84
C HIS A 284 16.37 -27.35 -21.49
N GLY A 285 16.73 -27.15 -20.22
CA GLY A 285 18.12 -27.13 -19.78
C GLY A 285 18.81 -25.84 -20.16
N THR A 286 20.01 -25.64 -19.61
CA THR A 286 20.85 -24.47 -19.88
C THR A 286 22.17 -24.91 -20.49
N SER A 287 23.07 -23.97 -20.78
CA SER A 287 24.43 -24.31 -21.24
C SER A 287 25.23 -25.13 -20.22
N ARG A 288 24.77 -25.24 -18.96
CA ARG A 288 25.48 -25.95 -17.88
C ARG A 288 24.67 -27.08 -17.25
N GLU A 289 23.37 -27.16 -17.51
CA GLU A 289 22.46 -28.08 -16.84
C GLU A 289 21.59 -28.80 -17.86
N HIS A 290 21.44 -30.12 -17.68
CA HIS A 290 20.56 -30.94 -18.51
C HIS A 290 19.08 -30.63 -18.22
N PRO A 291 18.19 -30.80 -19.21
CA PRO A 291 16.76 -30.65 -19.02
C PRO A 291 16.21 -31.63 -17.99
N LEU A 292 15.06 -31.27 -17.40
CA LEU A 292 14.30 -32.11 -16.48
C LEU A 292 14.00 -33.49 -17.10
N PRO A 293 14.36 -34.59 -16.42
CA PRO A 293 14.03 -35.93 -16.89
C PRO A 293 12.53 -36.10 -17.13
N ALA A 294 12.16 -36.68 -18.26
CA ALA A 294 10.76 -36.90 -18.63
C ALA A 294 10.00 -37.73 -17.56
N ALA A 295 10.69 -38.63 -16.86
CA ALA A 295 10.13 -39.44 -15.77
C ALA A 295 9.67 -38.60 -14.56
N VAL A 296 10.27 -37.44 -14.32
CA VAL A 296 9.97 -36.59 -13.15
C VAL A 296 8.82 -35.61 -13.42
N ARG A 297 8.58 -35.25 -14.69
CA ARG A 297 7.56 -34.27 -15.10
C ARG A 297 6.14 -34.60 -14.56
N PRO A 298 5.65 -35.85 -14.61
CA PRO A 298 4.31 -36.18 -14.11
C PRO A 298 4.17 -35.96 -12.61
N THR A 299 5.16 -36.39 -11.81
CA THR A 299 5.14 -36.25 -10.35
C THR A 299 5.30 -34.79 -9.94
N LEU A 300 6.10 -34.02 -10.67
CA LEU A 300 6.26 -32.59 -10.45
C LEU A 300 4.97 -31.81 -10.74
N ARG A 301 4.26 -32.14 -11.83
CA ARG A 301 2.94 -31.58 -12.14
C ARG A 301 1.92 -31.86 -11.04
N GLN A 302 1.90 -33.09 -10.51
CA GLN A 302 1.01 -33.45 -9.40
C GLN A 302 1.35 -32.65 -8.13
N ALA A 303 2.63 -32.50 -7.81
CA ALA A 303 3.07 -31.70 -6.67
C ALA A 303 2.67 -30.21 -6.82
N PHE A 304 2.84 -29.63 -8.02
CA PHE A 304 2.38 -28.28 -8.31
C PHE A 304 0.88 -28.10 -8.12
N THR A 305 0.08 -29.03 -8.64
CA THR A 305 -1.38 -29.00 -8.52
C THR A 305 -1.78 -29.09 -7.04
N ALA A 306 -1.25 -30.08 -6.31
CA ALA A 306 -1.62 -30.31 -4.92
C ALA A 306 -1.23 -29.14 -3.99
N VAL A 307 -0.06 -28.53 -4.18
CA VAL A 307 0.33 -27.35 -3.41
C VAL A 307 -0.47 -26.10 -3.82
N GLY A 308 -0.81 -25.98 -5.11
CA GLY A 308 -1.72 -24.94 -5.60
C GLY A 308 -3.10 -25.03 -4.94
N ASP A 309 -3.66 -26.23 -4.82
CA ASP A 309 -4.96 -26.48 -4.20
C ASP A 309 -4.95 -26.13 -2.70
N VAL A 310 -3.85 -26.45 -1.99
CA VAL A 310 -3.66 -26.00 -0.60
C VAL A 310 -3.71 -24.49 -0.51
N LEU A 311 -3.01 -23.76 -1.39
CA LEU A 311 -3.03 -22.29 -1.39
C LEU A 311 -4.40 -21.71 -1.77
N ASP A 312 -5.13 -22.34 -2.69
CA ASP A 312 -6.44 -21.81 -3.11
C ASP A 312 -7.48 -21.93 -1.98
N LEU A 313 -7.48 -23.08 -1.30
CA LEU A 313 -8.36 -23.40 -0.17
C LEU A 313 -7.91 -22.78 1.16
N TRP A 314 -6.64 -22.39 1.28
CA TRP A 314 -6.11 -21.80 2.51
C TRP A 314 -6.78 -20.47 2.82
N THR A 315 -7.32 -20.35 4.02
CA THR A 315 -7.86 -19.10 4.55
C THR A 315 -7.09 -18.67 5.80
N VAL A 316 -7.31 -17.43 6.25
CA VAL A 316 -6.71 -16.93 7.49
C VAL A 316 -7.09 -17.82 8.69
N GLU A 317 -8.26 -18.46 8.66
CA GLU A 317 -8.80 -19.21 9.79
C GLU A 317 -8.69 -20.72 9.66
N ASP A 318 -8.48 -21.24 8.44
CA ASP A 318 -8.56 -22.67 8.20
C ASP A 318 -7.66 -23.12 7.03
N ILE A 319 -7.12 -24.33 7.16
CA ILE A 319 -6.40 -25.06 6.12
C ILE A 319 -7.07 -26.41 5.90
N ASP A 320 -7.36 -26.74 4.65
CA ASP A 320 -7.95 -28.03 4.33
C ASP A 320 -6.95 -29.16 4.62
N SER A 321 -7.25 -29.96 5.66
CA SER A 321 -6.38 -31.05 6.11
C SER A 321 -6.25 -32.20 5.12
N GLU A 322 -7.21 -32.37 4.20
CA GLU A 322 -7.12 -33.37 3.13
C GLU A 322 -6.21 -32.85 2.02
N ALA A 323 -6.39 -31.60 1.58
CA ALA A 323 -5.51 -30.96 0.61
C ALA A 323 -4.06 -30.96 1.08
N LEU A 324 -3.80 -30.66 2.35
CA LEU A 324 -2.46 -30.72 2.94
C LEU A 324 -1.87 -32.14 2.86
N ARG A 325 -2.66 -33.16 3.22
CA ARG A 325 -2.23 -34.58 3.15
C ARG A 325 -2.00 -35.06 1.72
N VAL A 326 -2.75 -34.54 0.75
CA VAL A 326 -2.52 -34.81 -0.68
C VAL A 326 -1.20 -34.18 -1.13
N ALA A 327 -0.97 -32.90 -0.78
CA ALA A 327 0.25 -32.19 -1.16
C ALA A 327 1.52 -32.82 -0.54
N GLU A 328 1.47 -33.22 0.73
CA GLU A 328 2.57 -33.93 1.39
C GLU A 328 2.90 -35.26 0.70
N ARG A 329 1.87 -36.02 0.27
CA ARG A 329 2.07 -37.27 -0.47
C ARG A 329 2.69 -37.02 -1.84
N SER A 330 2.16 -36.07 -2.61
CA SER A 330 2.69 -35.74 -3.94
C SER A 330 4.13 -35.24 -3.88
N LEU A 331 4.52 -34.49 -2.85
CA LEU A 331 5.91 -34.09 -2.65
C LEU A 331 6.83 -35.25 -2.30
N LYS A 332 6.36 -36.20 -1.47
CA LYS A 332 7.13 -37.41 -1.14
C LYS A 332 7.34 -38.29 -2.38
N GLU A 333 6.32 -38.44 -3.21
CA GLU A 333 6.44 -39.15 -4.48
C GLU A 333 7.43 -38.44 -5.41
N LEU A 334 7.38 -37.10 -5.50
CA LEU A 334 8.33 -36.31 -6.29
C LEU A 334 9.77 -36.53 -5.82
N GLU A 335 10.02 -36.55 -4.52
CA GLU A 335 11.34 -36.79 -3.95
C GLU A 335 11.90 -38.16 -4.34
N ILE A 336 11.07 -39.21 -4.25
CA ILE A 336 11.44 -40.57 -4.65
C ILE A 336 11.76 -40.63 -6.15
N THR A 337 10.86 -40.12 -6.99
CA THR A 337 11.06 -40.13 -8.46
C THR A 337 12.28 -39.32 -8.88
N ALA A 338 12.51 -38.16 -8.25
CA ALA A 338 13.68 -37.33 -8.52
C ALA A 338 14.98 -38.02 -8.10
N TYR A 339 14.97 -38.76 -6.98
CA TYR A 339 16.13 -39.51 -6.51
C TYR A 339 16.46 -40.68 -7.45
N GLU A 340 15.44 -41.46 -7.84
CA GLU A 340 15.59 -42.59 -8.77
C GLU A 340 16.02 -42.14 -10.19
N SER A 341 15.64 -40.93 -10.59
CA SER A 341 16.00 -40.35 -11.90
C SER A 341 17.38 -39.69 -11.91
N SER A 342 18.06 -39.57 -10.76
CA SER A 342 19.36 -38.93 -10.65
C SER A 342 20.49 -39.82 -11.16
N SER A 343 21.43 -39.25 -11.91
CA SER A 343 22.63 -39.95 -12.39
C SER A 343 23.88 -39.07 -12.27
N LYS A 344 25.07 -39.60 -12.62
CA LYS A 344 26.31 -38.81 -12.68
C LYS A 344 26.27 -37.71 -13.75
N GLU A 345 25.44 -37.88 -14.77
CA GLU A 345 25.33 -36.98 -15.93
C GLU A 345 24.14 -36.01 -15.79
N VAL A 346 23.08 -36.43 -15.10
CA VAL A 346 21.93 -35.60 -14.74
C VAL A 346 21.83 -35.55 -13.21
N PRO A 347 22.60 -34.67 -12.56
CA PRO A 347 22.60 -34.59 -11.11
C PRO A 347 21.23 -34.12 -10.58
N PHE A 348 20.97 -34.49 -9.33
CA PHE A 348 19.82 -34.09 -8.52
C PHE A 348 19.77 -32.56 -8.32
N GLY A 349 19.35 -31.82 -9.35
CA GLY A 349 19.42 -30.35 -9.40
C GLY A 349 18.05 -29.69 -9.32
N ALA A 350 17.46 -29.38 -10.47
CA ALA A 350 16.27 -28.55 -10.57
C ALA A 350 15.02 -29.17 -9.90
N ALA A 351 14.72 -30.45 -10.12
CA ALA A 351 13.54 -31.10 -9.55
C ALA A 351 13.56 -31.10 -8.02
N ALA A 352 14.74 -31.33 -7.43
CA ALA A 352 14.93 -31.30 -5.98
C ALA A 352 14.82 -29.88 -5.41
N ALA A 353 15.43 -28.90 -6.08
CA ALA A 353 15.33 -27.50 -5.67
C ALA A 353 13.89 -26.99 -5.74
N ILE A 354 13.14 -27.34 -6.81
CA ILE A 354 11.73 -27.03 -6.93
C ILE A 354 10.92 -27.72 -5.83
N GLY A 355 11.12 -29.03 -5.62
CA GLY A 355 10.48 -29.79 -4.56
C GLY A 355 10.72 -29.21 -3.16
N MET A 356 11.94 -28.73 -2.90
CA MET A 356 12.28 -28.05 -1.64
C MET A 356 11.55 -26.72 -1.48
N ASN A 357 11.42 -25.92 -2.54
CA ASN A 357 10.64 -24.67 -2.48
C ASN A 357 9.14 -24.96 -2.25
N LEU A 358 8.59 -25.99 -2.88
CA LEU A 358 7.20 -26.43 -2.63
C LEU A 358 7.00 -26.92 -1.19
N HIS A 359 7.96 -27.68 -0.66
CA HIS A 359 7.93 -28.10 0.73
C HIS A 359 8.00 -26.92 1.69
N ARG A 360 8.80 -25.90 1.38
CA ARG A 360 8.87 -24.65 2.17
C ARG A 360 7.54 -23.91 2.16
N ILE A 361 6.87 -23.80 1.00
CA ILE A 361 5.53 -23.22 0.90
C ILE A 361 4.56 -23.92 1.86
N LEU A 362 4.47 -25.25 1.83
CA LEU A 362 3.59 -26.01 2.73
C LEU A 362 3.95 -25.82 4.20
N GLN A 363 5.24 -25.85 4.54
CA GLN A 363 5.68 -25.64 5.92
C GLN A 363 5.27 -24.26 6.45
N THR A 364 5.45 -23.20 5.65
CA THR A 364 5.10 -21.83 6.06
C THR A 364 3.59 -21.72 6.31
N VAL A 365 2.77 -22.27 5.41
CA VAL A 365 1.30 -22.24 5.54
C VAL A 365 0.81 -23.08 6.73
N ALA A 366 1.39 -24.27 6.95
CA ALA A 366 1.02 -25.14 8.07
C ALA A 366 1.47 -24.59 9.44
N GLN A 367 2.59 -23.85 9.50
CA GLN A 367 3.06 -23.23 10.74
C GLN A 367 2.19 -22.05 11.17
N ASP A 368 1.69 -21.24 10.23
CA ASP A 368 0.78 -20.12 10.51
C ASP A 368 -0.46 -20.60 11.29
N GLN A 369 -1.03 -21.73 10.84
CA GLN A 369 -2.20 -22.37 11.45
C GLN A 369 -1.96 -22.93 12.87
N ARG A 370 -0.78 -23.51 13.13
CA ARG A 370 -0.48 -24.07 14.46
C ARG A 370 -0.34 -23.02 15.55
N ILE A 371 0.04 -21.80 15.18
CA ILE A 371 0.18 -20.70 16.14
C ILE A 371 -1.20 -20.17 16.53
N ASP A 372 -2.15 -20.13 15.59
CA ASP A 372 -3.50 -19.62 15.82
C ASP A 372 -4.40 -20.58 16.62
N GLY A 373 -4.10 -21.89 16.64
CA GLY A 373 -4.83 -22.88 17.47
C GLY A 373 -4.32 -23.03 18.91
N ALA A 374 -3.31 -22.26 19.32
CA ALA A 374 -2.67 -22.34 20.65
C ALA A 374 -3.06 -21.20 21.61
N ASP A 375 -3.80 -20.19 21.11
CA ASP A 375 -4.46 -19.13 21.88
C ASP A 375 -5.94 -19.46 22.09
#